data_AF-A0A5Q0Q7A7-F1
#
_entry.id   AF-A0A5Q0Q7A7-F1
#
_cell.length_a   1.000
_cell.length_b   1.000
_cell.length_c   1.000
_cell.angle_alpha   90.00
_cell.angle_beta   90.00
_cell.angle_gamma   90.00
#
_symmetry.space_group_name_H-M   'P 1'
#
loop_
_entity.id
_entity.type
_entity.pdbx_description
1 polymer ?
#
loop_
_entity_poly.entity_id
_entity_poly.type
_entity_poly.pdbx_seq_one_letter_code
_entity_poly.pdbx_strand_id
1 'polypeptide(L)'
;MKKVMMLLFVAISLASCSKDTLDSIERDTAQNIIRINKWYDVIKTVSVAGTADVSTVLVGTGDNNYMEFRSNNNAYIMKSDQSWSDPIPYKLEGEKVMWFDGVEYQIQESIISTVAKFTLKRVDGPTTTIIQFRRR
;
A
#
# COMPACT_ATOMS: atom_id res chain seq x y z
N MET A 1 -48.54 -25.76 9.27
CA MET A 1 -47.70 -24.72 8.62
C MET A 1 -47.29 -23.66 9.65
N LYS A 2 -46.32 -23.92 10.54
CA LYS A 2 -45.90 -22.93 11.58
C LYS A 2 -44.46 -23.11 12.11
N LYS A 3 -43.57 -23.84 11.41
CA LYS A 3 -42.22 -24.18 11.94
C LYS A 3 -41.02 -23.74 11.08
N VAL A 4 -41.22 -22.91 10.06
CA VAL A 4 -40.14 -22.57 9.09
C VAL A 4 -39.60 -21.14 9.26
N MET A 5 -40.14 -20.33 10.20
CA MET A 5 -39.81 -18.90 10.28
C MET A 5 -38.73 -18.53 11.32
N MET A 6 -38.08 -19.51 11.98
CA MET A 6 -37.12 -19.21 13.06
C MET A 6 -35.64 -19.47 12.72
N LEU A 7 -35.34 -20.12 11.59
CA LEU A 7 -33.94 -20.39 11.19
C LEU A 7 -33.28 -19.27 10.36
N LEU A 8 -34.05 -18.28 9.89
CA LEU A 8 -33.52 -17.26 8.97
C LEU A 8 -32.80 -16.10 9.67
N PHE A 9 -32.97 -15.94 10.99
CA PHE A 9 -32.37 -14.82 11.75
C PHE A 9 -31.00 -15.14 12.36
N VAL A 10 -30.55 -16.40 12.35
CA VAL A 10 -29.24 -16.80 12.90
C VAL A 10 -28.11 -16.73 11.85
N ALA A 11 -28.44 -16.72 10.56
CA ALA A 11 -27.45 -16.69 9.49
C ALA A 11 -26.87 -15.28 9.20
N ILE A 12 -27.57 -14.21 9.61
CA ILE A 12 -27.18 -12.83 9.25
C ILE A 12 -26.11 -12.27 10.23
N SER A 13 -26.01 -12.80 11.45
CA SER A 13 -25.02 -12.34 12.44
C SER A 13 -23.61 -12.92 12.21
N LEU A 14 -23.45 -13.97 11.41
CA LEU A 14 -22.14 -14.59 11.12
C LEU A 14 -21.44 -13.97 9.90
N ALA A 15 -22.20 -13.41 8.95
CA ALA A 15 -21.65 -12.82 7.74
C ALA A 15 -20.98 -11.44 7.96
N SER A 16 -21.44 -10.68 8.96
CA SER A 16 -20.83 -9.37 9.28
C SER A 16 -19.48 -9.53 9.96
N CYS A 17 -19.35 -10.47 10.91
CA CYS A 17 -18.05 -10.75 11.54
C CYS A 17 -17.06 -11.40 10.57
N SER A 18 -17.52 -12.21 9.59
CA SER A 18 -16.61 -12.84 8.64
C SER A 18 -15.94 -11.85 7.71
N LYS A 19 -16.66 -10.79 7.27
CA LYS A 19 -16.09 -9.78 6.36
C LYS A 19 -15.04 -8.93 7.06
N ASP A 20 -15.35 -8.41 8.24
CA ASP A 20 -14.41 -7.58 9.00
C ASP A 20 -13.16 -8.38 9.40
N THR A 21 -13.33 -9.66 9.72
CA THR A 21 -12.21 -10.56 10.01
C THR A 21 -11.36 -10.81 8.76
N LEU A 22 -11.98 -11.08 7.61
CA LEU A 22 -11.27 -11.30 6.34
C LEU A 22 -10.48 -10.06 5.93
N ASP A 23 -11.13 -8.89 5.93
CA ASP A 23 -10.51 -7.61 5.59
C ASP A 23 -9.31 -7.30 6.50
N SER A 24 -9.42 -7.66 7.80
CA SER A 24 -8.32 -7.49 8.75
C SER A 24 -7.13 -8.42 8.47
N ILE A 25 -7.39 -9.68 8.09
CA ILE A 25 -6.34 -10.66 7.76
C ILE A 25 -5.63 -10.26 6.46
N GLU A 26 -6.37 -9.82 5.45
CA GLU A 26 -5.82 -9.38 4.17
C GLU A 26 -4.96 -8.13 4.35
N ARG A 27 -5.42 -7.15 5.13
CA ARG A 27 -4.64 -5.97 5.51
C ARG A 27 -3.34 -6.35 6.21
N ASP A 28 -3.41 -7.20 7.23
CA ASP A 28 -2.23 -7.57 8.03
C ASP A 28 -1.24 -8.39 7.18
N THR A 29 -1.75 -9.26 6.31
CA THR A 29 -0.95 -9.99 5.32
C THR A 29 -0.24 -9.03 4.36
N ALA A 30 -0.97 -8.11 3.74
CA ALA A 30 -0.41 -7.09 2.87
C ALA A 30 0.64 -6.24 3.60
N GLN A 31 0.35 -5.83 4.84
CA GLN A 31 1.25 -5.05 5.67
C GLN A 31 2.54 -5.80 5.99
N ASN A 32 2.45 -7.09 6.32
CA ASN A 32 3.63 -7.91 6.55
C ASN A 32 4.45 -8.08 5.27
N ILE A 33 3.79 -8.34 4.13
CA ILE A 33 4.47 -8.49 2.85
C ILE A 33 5.21 -7.22 2.45
N ILE A 34 4.66 -6.02 2.64
CA ILE A 34 5.41 -4.79 2.33
C ILE A 34 6.59 -4.56 3.29
N ARG A 35 6.48 -4.97 4.56
CA ARG A 35 7.48 -4.76 5.61
C ARG A 35 8.68 -5.71 5.52
N ILE A 36 8.46 -6.97 5.10
CA ILE A 36 9.56 -7.94 4.98
C ILE A 36 10.48 -7.68 3.78
N ASN A 37 10.06 -6.80 2.86
CA ASN A 37 10.77 -6.53 1.63
C ASN A 37 11.55 -5.22 1.68
N LYS A 38 12.71 -5.24 1.00
CA LYS A 38 13.45 -4.04 0.62
C LYS A 38 13.03 -3.63 -0.79
N TRP A 39 12.72 -2.35 -0.94
CA TRP A 39 12.30 -1.76 -2.20
C TRP A 39 13.47 -0.98 -2.79
N TYR A 40 14.05 -1.49 -3.88
CA TYR A 40 15.31 -1.02 -4.43
C TYR A 40 15.14 -0.02 -5.58
N ASP A 41 13.93 0.06 -6.13
CA ASP A 41 13.57 1.01 -7.16
C ASP A 41 12.20 1.58 -6.76
N VAL A 42 12.21 2.86 -6.40
CA VAL A 42 11.02 3.60 -5.96
C VAL A 42 10.94 4.89 -6.75
N ILE A 43 9.96 4.97 -7.65
CA ILE A 43 9.80 6.10 -8.57
C ILE A 43 8.42 6.70 -8.40
N LYS A 44 8.38 8.02 -8.19
CA LYS A 44 7.17 8.82 -8.19
C LYS A 44 7.03 9.51 -9.54
N THR A 45 5.91 9.34 -10.22
CA THR A 45 5.57 10.02 -11.47
C THR A 45 4.31 10.84 -11.25
N VAL A 46 4.36 12.11 -11.67
CA VAL A 46 3.21 13.02 -11.68
C VAL A 46 2.91 13.37 -13.13
N SER A 47 1.69 13.06 -13.56
CA SER A 47 1.16 13.34 -14.88
C SER A 47 0.05 14.37 -14.77
N VAL A 48 0.09 15.42 -15.59
CA VAL A 48 -0.98 16.41 -15.72
C VAL A 48 -1.39 16.46 -17.19
N ALA A 49 -2.71 16.48 -17.44
CA ALA A 49 -3.24 16.48 -18.80
C ALA A 49 -2.66 17.65 -19.64
N GLY A 50 -2.08 17.32 -20.80
CA GLY A 50 -1.50 18.30 -21.71
C GLY A 50 -0.09 18.77 -21.36
N THR A 51 0.55 18.21 -20.33
CA THR A 51 1.96 18.49 -19.98
C THR A 51 2.81 17.22 -20.03
N ALA A 52 4.13 17.39 -20.11
CA ALA A 52 5.05 16.27 -19.95
C ALA A 52 4.99 15.72 -18.51
N ASP A 53 5.18 14.41 -18.38
CA ASP A 53 5.25 13.74 -17.08
C ASP A 53 6.53 14.14 -16.33
N VAL A 54 6.40 14.33 -15.01
CA VAL A 54 7.53 14.60 -14.12
C VAL A 54 7.77 13.36 -13.28
N SER A 55 8.97 12.77 -13.40
CA SER A 55 9.38 11.61 -12.60
C SER A 55 10.49 11.96 -11.62
N THR A 56 10.34 11.51 -10.38
CA THR A 56 11.31 11.64 -9.29
C THR A 56 11.68 10.26 -8.80
N VAL A 57 12.96 9.91 -8.92
CA VAL A 57 13.50 8.66 -8.35
C VAL A 57 13.75 8.89 -6.86
N LEU A 58 13.01 8.20 -6.01
CA LEU A 58 13.20 8.22 -4.56
C LEU A 58 14.29 7.24 -4.13
N VAL A 59 14.37 6.09 -4.81
CA VAL A 59 15.35 5.03 -4.57
C VAL A 59 15.70 4.36 -5.90
N GLY A 60 16.95 3.94 -6.09
CA GLY A 60 17.40 3.23 -7.29
C GLY A 60 18.45 3.99 -8.10
N THR A 61 18.72 5.25 -7.74
CA THR A 61 19.82 6.07 -8.26
C THR A 61 20.47 6.89 -7.14
N GLY A 62 21.70 7.34 -7.38
CA GLY A 62 22.43 8.23 -6.46
C GLY A 62 22.76 7.58 -5.12
N ASP A 63 22.56 8.34 -4.04
CA ASP A 63 22.94 7.95 -2.68
C ASP A 63 21.86 7.15 -1.92
N ASN A 64 20.81 6.68 -2.60
CA ASN A 64 19.69 5.96 -1.96
C ASN A 64 19.69 4.48 -2.36
N ASN A 65 19.91 3.59 -1.39
CA ASN A 65 20.07 2.16 -1.59
C ASN A 65 18.74 1.41 -1.71
N TYR A 66 17.90 1.50 -0.68
CA TYR A 66 16.60 0.83 -0.61
C TYR A 66 15.66 1.55 0.36
N MET A 67 14.36 1.33 0.20
CA MET A 67 13.34 1.73 1.18
C MET A 67 12.83 0.50 1.95
N GLU A 68 12.54 0.70 3.24
CA GLU A 68 11.87 -0.27 4.10
C GLU A 68 10.64 0.35 4.76
N PHE A 69 9.54 -0.40 4.80
CA PHE A 69 8.39 -0.09 5.65
C PHE A 69 8.59 -0.73 7.02
N ARG A 70 8.43 0.04 8.10
CA ARG A 70 8.67 -0.46 9.47
C ARG A 70 7.40 -0.53 10.31
N SER A 71 7.45 -1.30 11.38
CA SER A 71 6.31 -1.52 12.30
C SER A 71 5.84 -0.25 13.02
N ASN A 72 6.68 0.79 13.08
CA ASN A 72 6.36 2.09 13.67
C ASN A 72 5.55 3.02 12.73
N ASN A 73 4.93 2.48 11.68
CA ASN A 73 4.15 3.21 10.68
C ASN A 73 4.95 4.28 9.92
N ASN A 74 6.27 4.11 9.82
CA ASN A 74 7.12 4.92 8.96
C ASN A 74 7.89 4.05 7.97
N ALA A 75 8.04 4.55 6.76
CA ALA A 75 9.01 4.08 5.79
C ALA A 75 10.29 4.92 5.91
N TYR A 76 11.42 4.29 5.60
CA TYR A 76 12.73 4.93 5.64
C TYR A 76 13.52 4.55 4.39
N ILE A 77 14.30 5.50 3.88
CA ILE A 77 15.26 5.25 2.82
C ILE A 77 16.63 5.05 3.47
N MET A 78 17.24 3.89 3.25
CA MET A 78 18.64 3.63 3.57
C MET A 78 19.51 4.32 2.54
N LYS A 79 20.42 5.18 2.99
CA LYS A 79 21.37 5.86 2.12
C LYS A 79 22.65 5.04 1.92
N SER A 80 23.46 5.43 0.96
CA SER A 80 24.75 4.81 0.63
C SER A 80 25.76 4.91 1.77
N ASP A 81 25.68 5.97 2.59
CA ASP A 81 26.49 6.17 3.80
C ASP A 81 25.97 5.40 5.03
N GLN A 82 24.97 4.53 4.85
CA GLN A 82 24.30 3.75 5.89
C GLN A 82 23.47 4.58 6.90
N SER A 83 23.26 5.86 6.63
CA SER A 83 22.29 6.67 7.36
C SER A 83 20.86 6.43 6.84
N TRP A 84 19.87 6.78 7.65
CA TRP A 84 18.46 6.73 7.27
C TRP A 84 17.95 8.13 6.90
N SER A 85 17.01 8.21 5.97
CA SER A 85 16.23 9.42 5.72
C SER A 85 15.36 9.81 6.93
N ASP A 86 14.81 11.01 6.87
CA ASP A 86 13.65 11.37 7.69
C ASP A 86 12.51 10.34 7.49
N PRO A 87 11.69 10.10 8.53
CA PRO A 87 10.59 9.16 8.48
C PRO A 87 9.51 9.61 7.49
N ILE A 88 9.04 8.69 6.66
CA ILE A 88 7.91 8.91 5.75
C ILE A 88 6.69 8.17 6.33
N PRO A 89 5.66 8.86 6.84
CA PRO A 89 4.53 8.19 7.46
C PRO A 89 3.76 7.35 6.45
N TYR A 90 3.31 6.16 6.86
CA TYR A 90 2.44 5.33 6.05
C TYR A 90 1.41 4.57 6.90
N LYS A 91 0.27 4.24 6.29
CA LYS A 91 -0.78 3.42 6.90
C LYS A 91 -1.53 2.67 5.81
N LEU A 92 -1.75 1.37 6.00
CA LEU A 92 -2.66 0.59 5.17
C LEU A 92 -4.08 0.71 5.72
N GLU A 93 -5.01 1.19 4.89
CA GLU A 93 -6.45 1.19 5.17
C GLU A 93 -7.10 0.05 4.38
N GLY A 94 -6.83 -1.18 4.84
CA GLY A 94 -7.16 -2.40 4.13
C GLY A 94 -6.04 -2.87 3.19
N GLU A 95 -6.33 -3.82 2.31
CA GLU A 95 -5.36 -4.35 1.34
C GLU A 95 -5.27 -3.54 0.01
N LYS A 96 -6.18 -2.58 -0.20
CA LYS A 96 -6.29 -1.80 -1.44
C LYS A 96 -6.00 -0.31 -1.29
N VAL A 97 -5.88 0.22 -0.09
CA VAL A 97 -5.66 1.65 0.15
C VAL A 97 -4.47 1.83 1.08
N MET A 98 -3.59 2.75 0.71
CA MET A 98 -2.44 3.15 1.53
C MET A 98 -2.38 4.66 1.62
N TRP A 99 -2.29 5.17 2.85
CA TRP A 99 -1.77 6.49 3.12
C TRP A 99 -0.25 6.43 3.10
N PHE A 100 0.38 7.29 2.31
CA PHE A 100 1.82 7.41 2.19
C PHE A 100 2.19 8.88 2.10
N ASP A 101 3.08 9.33 2.97
CA ASP A 101 3.48 10.75 3.09
C ASP A 101 2.28 11.69 3.26
N GLY A 102 1.31 11.28 4.09
CA GLY A 102 0.09 12.05 4.36
C GLY A 102 -0.94 12.05 3.22
N VAL A 103 -0.71 11.29 2.14
CA VAL A 103 -1.61 11.23 0.98
C VAL A 103 -2.19 9.83 0.82
N GLU A 104 -3.50 9.74 0.61
CA GLU A 104 -4.19 8.49 0.27
C GLU A 104 -3.94 8.06 -1.18
N TYR A 105 -3.62 6.78 -1.37
CA TYR A 105 -3.42 6.14 -2.67
C TYR A 105 -4.15 4.81 -2.76
N GLN A 106 -4.57 4.47 -3.97
CA GLN A 106 -5.06 3.15 -4.32
C GLN A 106 -3.91 2.23 -4.72
N ILE A 107 -3.84 1.06 -4.10
CA ILE A 107 -2.90 -0.01 -4.44
C ILE A 107 -3.43 -0.74 -5.68
N GLN A 108 -2.63 -0.82 -6.73
CA GLN A 108 -3.07 -1.40 -8.01
C GLN A 108 -2.98 -2.92 -8.04
N GLU A 109 -2.03 -3.50 -7.31
CA GLU A 109 -1.80 -4.94 -7.23
C GLU A 109 -2.55 -5.55 -6.04
N SER A 110 -2.71 -6.88 -6.03
CA SER A 110 -3.06 -7.60 -4.81
C SER A 110 -1.77 -7.95 -4.09
N ILE A 111 -1.63 -7.50 -2.84
CA ILE A 111 -0.43 -7.70 -2.03
C ILE A 111 -0.63 -8.85 -1.01
N ILE A 112 -1.58 -9.76 -1.26
CA ILE A 112 -1.82 -10.92 -0.38
C ILE A 112 -0.86 -12.10 -0.65
N SER A 113 0.08 -11.93 -1.57
CA SER A 113 1.11 -12.91 -1.91
C SER A 113 2.47 -12.23 -2.11
N THR A 114 3.53 -13.00 -2.38
CA THR A 114 4.83 -12.43 -2.73
C THR A 114 4.69 -11.45 -3.90
N VAL A 115 5.04 -10.19 -3.65
CA VAL A 115 5.04 -9.14 -4.66
C VAL A 115 6.48 -8.81 -5.06
N ALA A 116 6.75 -8.80 -6.36
CA ALA A 116 7.97 -8.22 -6.93
C ALA A 116 7.86 -6.69 -7.06
N LYS A 117 6.63 -6.20 -7.21
CA LYS A 117 6.31 -4.78 -7.31
C LYS A 117 4.92 -4.50 -6.71
N PHE A 118 4.73 -3.29 -6.24
CA PHE A 118 3.39 -2.73 -6.08
C PHE A 118 3.39 -1.24 -6.44
N THR A 119 2.21 -0.73 -6.73
CA THR A 119 1.98 0.60 -7.29
C THR A 119 0.90 1.30 -6.49
N LEU A 120 1.23 2.48 -6.00
CA LEU A 120 0.30 3.44 -5.44
C LEU A 120 -0.17 4.38 -6.55
N LYS A 121 -1.48 4.59 -6.68
CA LYS A 121 -2.06 5.50 -7.66
C LYS A 121 -3.08 6.42 -7.01
N ARG A 122 -2.98 7.71 -7.32
CA ARG A 122 -3.96 8.73 -6.95
C ARG A 122 -4.33 9.54 -8.19
N VAL A 123 -5.60 9.88 -8.31
CA VAL A 123 -6.12 10.73 -9.37
C VAL A 123 -6.89 11.87 -8.71
N ASP A 124 -6.42 13.10 -8.92
CA ASP A 124 -7.06 14.34 -8.44
C ASP A 124 -7.32 15.25 -9.63
N GLY A 125 -8.56 15.22 -10.14
CA GLY A 125 -8.94 15.97 -11.33
C GLY A 125 -8.04 15.60 -12.54
N PRO A 126 -7.31 16.57 -13.14
CA PRO A 126 -6.44 16.30 -14.29
C PRO A 126 -5.08 15.69 -13.91
N THR A 127 -4.77 15.58 -12.61
CA THR A 127 -3.48 15.12 -12.10
C THR A 127 -3.54 13.66 -11.70
N THR A 128 -2.62 12.85 -12.22
CA THR A 128 -2.40 11.48 -11.78
C THR A 128 -1.03 11.38 -11.14
N THR A 129 -0.98 10.88 -9.90
CA THR A 129 0.28 10.54 -9.23
C THR A 129 0.39 9.03 -9.12
N ILE A 130 1.53 8.49 -9.53
CA ILE A 130 1.89 7.08 -9.42
C ILE A 130 3.18 6.97 -8.61
N ILE A 131 3.23 6.06 -7.65
CA ILE A 131 4.48 5.67 -6.97
C ILE A 131 4.64 4.17 -7.15
N GLN A 132 5.70 3.77 -7.85
CA GLN A 132 6.03 2.37 -8.08
C GLN A 132 7.13 1.94 -7.12
N PHE A 133 6.92 0.79 -6.47
CA PHE A 133 7.89 0.16 -5.59
C PHE A 133 8.28 -1.17 -6.21
N ARG A 134 9.56 -1.42 -6.43
CA ARG A 134 10.06 -2.67 -7.02
C ARG A 134 11.19 -3.27 -6.19
N ARG A 135 11.20 -4.59 -6.16
CA ARG A 135 12.33 -5.41 -5.70
C ARG A 135 13.34 -5.60 -6.83
N ARG A 136 14.50 -6.15 -6.50
CA ARG A 136 15.46 -6.69 -7.48
C ARG A 136 15.17 -8.16 -7.75
#